data_AF-A0A3Q9IWN0-F1
#
_entry.id   AF-A0A3Q9IWN0-F1
#
_cell.length_a   1.000
_cell.length_b   1.000
_cell.length_c   1.000
_cell.angle_alpha   90.00
_cell.angle_beta   90.00
_cell.angle_gamma   90.00
#
_symmetry.space_group_name_H-M   'P 1'
#
loop_
_entity.id
_entity.type
_entity.pdbx_description
1 polymer ?
#
loop_
_entity_poly.entity_id
_entity_poly.type
_entity_poly.pdbx_seq_one_letter_code
_entity_poly.pdbx_strand_id
1 'polypeptide(L)'
;METQENKLYSYKMTHDTRFAPNPLFGVLTLATCKPALRRNTGVGNWIAGWTSKKLRNNSTNVGEERLIYLARVTKKLTYPEYWEQYPQKRPNNLDDPHVESYHGDNIYEPRPGYTPNPLDPNSFILHENSHHKTLEKKIKDLKGMYVLVCEEFYYFSCLSPLDIPIEIRPNIPKVQTSYGTITKDASEFIDYVRQHVEQCKYTDTI
;
A
#
# COMPACT_ATOMS: atom_id res chain seq x y z
N MET A 1 16.62 -8.04 -23.61
CA MET A 1 16.43 -8.67 -22.29
C MET A 1 16.03 -7.55 -21.34
N GLU A 2 14.73 -7.39 -21.08
CA GLU A 2 14.28 -6.48 -20.02
C GLU A 2 14.83 -7.00 -18.70
N THR A 3 15.66 -6.21 -18.03
CA THR A 3 16.09 -6.51 -16.66
C THR A 3 14.83 -6.54 -15.80
N GLN A 4 14.42 -7.72 -15.37
CA GLN A 4 13.29 -7.88 -14.46
C GLN A 4 13.60 -7.09 -13.17
N GLU A 5 12.95 -5.94 -13.00
CA GLU A 5 13.23 -5.03 -11.88
C GLU A 5 12.65 -5.58 -10.56
N ASN A 6 13.38 -6.48 -9.90
CA ASN A 6 13.00 -7.04 -8.60
C ASN A 6 13.46 -6.18 -7.41
N LYS A 7 13.55 -4.85 -7.57
CA LYS A 7 13.89 -3.98 -6.43
C LYS A 7 12.70 -3.93 -5.48
N LEU A 8 12.96 -4.11 -4.20
CA LEU A 8 11.96 -4.11 -3.15
C LEU A 8 12.09 -2.87 -2.27
N TYR A 9 10.99 -2.12 -2.12
CA TYR A 9 10.87 -0.98 -1.23
C TYR A 9 10.15 -1.42 0.06
N SER A 10 10.92 -1.63 1.12
CA SER A 10 10.42 -2.08 2.42
C SER A 10 10.14 -0.93 3.37
N TYR A 11 9.02 -0.97 4.08
CA TYR A 11 8.72 -0.01 5.15
C TYR A 11 7.98 -0.60 6.34
N LYS A 12 8.15 0.01 7.50
CA LYS A 12 7.45 -0.34 8.74
C LYS A 12 6.03 0.26 8.81
N MET A 13 5.05 -0.59 9.10
CA MET A 13 3.64 -0.22 9.30
C MET A 13 3.36 0.10 10.78
N THR A 14 2.43 1.03 11.02
CA THR A 14 1.89 1.34 12.36
C THR A 14 0.44 0.92 12.52
N HIS A 15 -0.29 0.85 11.41
CA HIS A 15 -1.68 0.44 11.37
C HIS A 15 -1.87 -0.41 10.13
N ASP A 16 -2.73 -1.39 10.25
CA ASP A 16 -3.16 -2.23 9.14
C ASP A 16 -4.68 -2.35 9.22
N THR A 17 -5.35 -1.39 8.59
CA THR A 17 -6.82 -1.26 8.60
C THR A 17 -7.43 -1.65 7.27
N ARG A 18 -6.64 -2.15 6.30
CA ARG A 18 -7.02 -2.37 4.89
C ARG A 18 -7.33 -1.09 4.09
N PHE A 19 -7.06 0.09 4.63
CA PHE A 19 -7.20 1.36 3.89
C PHE A 19 -5.93 1.76 3.14
N ALA A 20 -4.74 1.48 3.68
CA ALA A 20 -3.46 1.77 3.01
C ALA A 20 -2.35 0.88 3.59
N PRO A 21 -1.93 -0.19 2.88
CA PRO A 21 -2.46 -0.62 1.59
C PRO A 21 -3.91 -1.12 1.68
N ASN A 22 -4.64 -1.05 0.57
CA ASN A 22 -5.97 -1.63 0.42
C ASN A 22 -5.91 -2.87 -0.49
N PRO A 23 -6.04 -4.10 0.05
CA PRO A 23 -5.91 -5.35 -0.70
C PRO A 23 -7.23 -5.87 -1.30
N LEU A 24 -8.32 -5.10 -1.23
CA LEU A 24 -9.67 -5.58 -1.52
C LEU A 24 -9.97 -5.55 -3.04
N PHE A 25 -11.04 -6.23 -3.46
CA PHE A 25 -11.49 -6.25 -4.86
C PHE A 25 -10.43 -6.80 -5.84
N GLY A 26 -9.66 -7.80 -5.42
CA GLY A 26 -8.69 -8.51 -6.27
C GLY A 26 -7.49 -7.69 -6.71
N VAL A 27 -7.24 -6.51 -6.12
CA VAL A 27 -6.11 -5.65 -6.47
C VAL A 27 -5.61 -4.92 -5.24
N LEU A 28 -4.29 -4.86 -5.03
CA LEU A 28 -3.72 -4.07 -3.94
C LEU A 28 -3.41 -2.66 -4.42
N THR A 29 -3.92 -1.67 -3.68
CA THR A 29 -3.70 -0.25 -3.94
C THR A 29 -3.00 0.41 -2.77
N LEU A 30 -2.11 1.36 -3.08
CA LEU A 30 -1.54 2.30 -2.11
C LEU A 30 -1.85 3.71 -2.61
N ALA A 31 -3.07 4.18 -2.32
CA ALA A 31 -3.54 5.50 -2.74
C ALA A 31 -3.18 6.63 -1.75
N THR A 32 -2.97 6.28 -0.48
CA THR A 32 -2.68 7.23 0.59
C THR A 32 -1.47 6.80 1.40
N CYS A 33 -1.04 7.65 2.35
CA CYS A 33 0.18 7.44 3.13
C CYS A 33 1.43 7.35 2.23
N LYS A 34 2.61 7.19 2.86
CA LYS A 34 3.91 6.97 2.19
C LYS A 34 4.13 7.78 0.89
N PRO A 35 3.91 9.11 0.89
CA PRO A 35 3.92 9.92 -0.33
C PRO A 35 5.28 9.89 -1.03
N ALA A 36 6.36 9.90 -0.28
CA ALA A 36 7.70 9.82 -0.84
C ALA A 36 7.97 8.47 -1.52
N LEU A 37 7.59 7.34 -0.90
CA LEU A 37 7.69 6.02 -1.53
C LEU A 37 6.86 5.94 -2.82
N ARG A 38 5.58 6.37 -2.79
CA ARG A 38 4.71 6.36 -3.99
C ARG A 38 5.28 7.15 -5.16
N ARG A 39 5.93 8.29 -4.91
CA ARG A 39 6.62 9.05 -5.96
C ARG A 39 7.80 8.31 -6.57
N ASN A 40 8.53 7.51 -5.78
CA ASN A 40 9.84 6.97 -6.17
C ASN A 40 9.82 5.50 -6.61
N THR A 41 8.76 4.74 -6.29
CA THR A 41 8.64 3.37 -6.79
C THR A 41 8.13 3.38 -8.23
N GLY A 42 8.84 2.68 -9.12
CA GLY A 42 8.48 2.51 -10.54
C GLY A 42 7.67 1.23 -10.77
N VAL A 43 7.00 1.15 -11.93
CA VAL A 43 6.35 -0.08 -12.41
C VAL A 43 7.39 -1.20 -12.51
N GLY A 44 6.99 -2.43 -12.20
CA GLY A 44 7.86 -3.61 -12.15
C GLY A 44 8.49 -3.85 -10.76
N ASN A 45 8.73 -2.79 -10.00
CA ASN A 45 9.32 -2.89 -8.66
C ASN A 45 8.29 -3.31 -7.60
N TRP A 46 8.80 -3.78 -6.46
CA TRP A 46 8.00 -4.33 -5.37
C TRP A 46 7.93 -3.39 -4.17
N ILE A 47 6.84 -3.47 -3.42
CA ILE A 47 6.66 -2.80 -2.13
C ILE A 47 6.31 -3.84 -1.05
N ALA A 48 6.87 -3.67 0.15
CA ALA A 48 6.55 -4.52 1.29
C ALA A 48 6.30 -3.72 2.57
N GLY A 49 5.25 -4.12 3.28
CA GLY A 49 4.91 -3.64 4.62
C GLY A 49 5.30 -4.64 5.68
N TRP A 50 6.02 -4.16 6.69
CA TRP A 50 6.55 -4.99 7.77
C TRP A 50 5.94 -4.59 9.12
N THR A 51 5.84 -5.55 10.03
CA THR A 51 5.49 -5.27 11.42
C THR A 51 6.49 -4.31 12.06
N SER A 52 6.07 -3.66 13.15
CA SER A 52 6.93 -2.74 13.87
C SER A 52 6.55 -2.66 15.34
N LYS A 53 7.44 -2.11 16.17
CA LYS A 53 7.18 -1.83 17.58
C LYS A 53 5.94 -0.94 17.81
N LYS A 54 5.58 -0.11 16.82
CA LYS A 54 4.44 0.80 16.88
C LYS A 54 3.18 0.23 16.22
N LEU A 55 3.21 -1.01 15.74
CA LEU A 55 2.03 -1.65 15.19
C LEU A 55 1.08 -2.00 16.33
N ARG A 56 -0.21 -1.71 16.16
CA ARG A 56 -1.22 -1.93 17.22
C ARG A 56 -1.40 -3.41 17.58
N ASN A 57 -1.32 -4.31 16.60
CA ASN A 57 -1.46 -5.75 16.77
C ASN A 57 -0.19 -6.45 16.26
N ASN A 58 0.29 -7.49 16.94
CA ASN A 58 1.53 -8.19 16.57
C ASN A 58 2.74 -7.24 16.38
N SER A 59 2.97 -6.36 17.35
CA SER A 59 4.17 -5.54 17.36
C SER A 59 5.43 -6.41 17.50
N THR A 60 6.51 -5.99 16.85
CA THR A 60 7.78 -6.72 16.84
C THR A 60 8.94 -5.79 17.15
N ASN A 61 10.00 -6.31 17.76
CA ASN A 61 11.24 -5.55 17.95
C ASN A 61 12.01 -5.41 16.63
N VAL A 62 13.06 -4.59 16.67
CA VAL A 62 13.98 -4.47 15.54
C VAL A 62 14.73 -5.79 15.35
N GLY A 63 14.67 -6.38 14.15
CA GLY A 63 15.24 -7.69 13.84
C GLY A 63 14.22 -8.85 13.90
N GLU A 64 13.00 -8.60 14.39
CA GLU A 64 11.92 -9.59 14.52
C GLU A 64 10.76 -9.29 13.56
N GLU A 65 10.96 -8.42 12.57
CA GLU A 65 9.89 -7.99 11.68
C GLU A 65 9.32 -9.13 10.84
N ARG A 66 7.99 -9.25 10.86
CA ARG A 66 7.19 -10.17 10.05
C ARG A 66 6.53 -9.44 8.90
N LEU A 67 6.26 -10.14 7.81
CA LEU A 67 5.71 -9.56 6.59
C LEU A 67 4.18 -9.42 6.71
N ILE A 68 3.68 -8.20 6.52
CA ILE A 68 2.24 -7.93 6.46
C ILE A 68 1.73 -8.07 5.03
N TYR A 69 2.49 -7.55 4.07
CA TYR A 69 2.17 -7.71 2.66
C TYR A 69 3.39 -7.51 1.76
N LEU A 70 3.32 -8.10 0.56
CA LEU A 70 4.21 -7.90 -0.58
C LEU A 70 3.37 -7.63 -1.82
N ALA A 71 3.75 -6.65 -2.64
CA ALA A 71 3.00 -6.35 -3.86
C ALA A 71 3.90 -5.81 -4.98
N ARG A 72 3.65 -6.24 -6.22
CA ARG A 72 4.37 -5.75 -7.40
C ARG A 72 3.60 -4.59 -8.01
N VAL A 73 4.27 -3.45 -8.21
CA VAL A 73 3.64 -2.28 -8.84
C VAL A 73 3.43 -2.57 -10.33
N THR A 74 2.17 -2.76 -10.72
CA THR A 74 1.79 -2.98 -12.12
C THR A 74 1.37 -1.68 -12.80
N LYS A 75 0.73 -0.76 -12.07
CA LYS A 75 0.38 0.58 -12.58
C LYS A 75 0.75 1.66 -11.58
N LYS A 76 1.09 2.83 -12.10
CA LYS A 76 1.35 4.05 -11.33
C LYS A 76 0.48 5.17 -11.88
N LEU A 77 -0.66 5.37 -11.24
CA LEU A 77 -1.73 6.23 -11.73
C LEU A 77 -1.71 7.57 -11.01
N THR A 78 -2.13 8.63 -11.69
CA THR A 78 -2.50 9.89 -11.06
C THR A 78 -3.82 9.71 -10.29
N TYR A 79 -4.15 10.65 -9.38
CA TYR A 79 -5.43 10.61 -8.66
C TYR A 79 -6.67 10.63 -9.58
N PRO A 80 -6.72 11.45 -10.65
CA PRO A 80 -7.84 11.41 -11.59
C PRO A 80 -7.99 10.06 -12.31
N GLU A 81 -6.89 9.46 -12.77
CA GLU A 81 -6.93 8.14 -13.41
C GLU A 81 -7.40 7.07 -12.43
N TYR A 82 -6.92 7.11 -11.18
CA TYR A 82 -7.36 6.18 -10.15
C TYR A 82 -8.84 6.37 -9.79
N TRP A 83 -9.30 7.62 -9.69
CA TRP A 83 -10.70 7.95 -9.45
C TRP A 83 -11.60 7.31 -10.49
N GLU A 84 -11.26 7.45 -11.78
CA GLU A 84 -12.06 6.94 -12.90
C GLU A 84 -11.99 5.42 -13.03
N GLN A 85 -10.79 4.82 -12.95
CA GLN A 85 -10.58 3.41 -13.27
C GLN A 85 -10.98 2.44 -12.14
N TYR A 86 -11.04 2.91 -10.89
CA TYR A 86 -11.31 2.04 -9.73
C TYR A 86 -12.50 2.55 -8.88
N PRO A 87 -13.72 2.66 -9.45
CA PRO A 87 -14.89 3.11 -8.71
C PRO A 87 -15.25 2.19 -7.54
N GLN A 88 -14.95 0.89 -7.64
CA GLN A 88 -15.15 -0.09 -6.57
C GLN A 88 -14.29 0.18 -5.32
N LYS A 89 -13.20 0.95 -5.47
CA LYS A 89 -12.33 1.36 -4.35
C LYS A 89 -12.82 2.62 -3.62
N ARG A 90 -13.93 3.22 -4.06
CA ARG A 90 -14.55 4.36 -3.38
C ARG A 90 -15.30 3.87 -2.13
N PRO A 91 -15.24 4.60 -1.00
CA PRO A 91 -16.07 4.29 0.14
C PRO A 91 -17.56 4.45 -0.20
N ASN A 92 -18.41 3.58 0.33
CA ASN A 92 -19.87 3.64 0.11
C ASN A 92 -20.65 3.42 1.42
N ASN A 93 -20.56 2.22 2.00
CA ASN A 93 -21.16 1.92 3.30
C ASN A 93 -20.12 2.13 4.42
N LEU A 94 -20.34 3.17 5.25
CA LEU A 94 -19.49 3.53 6.38
C LEU A 94 -20.02 3.07 7.74
N ASP A 95 -21.15 2.36 7.77
CA ASP A 95 -21.78 1.89 8.99
C ASP A 95 -21.29 0.49 9.41
N ASP A 96 -20.83 -0.32 8.46
CA ASP A 96 -20.40 -1.69 8.70
C ASP A 96 -18.90 -1.93 8.36
N PRO A 97 -18.01 -2.08 9.36
CA PRO A 97 -16.59 -2.36 9.13
C PRO A 97 -16.28 -3.75 8.54
N HIS A 98 -17.28 -4.63 8.44
CA HIS A 98 -17.14 -5.96 7.86
C HIS A 98 -17.29 -5.98 6.34
N VAL A 99 -17.95 -4.98 5.74
CA VAL A 99 -18.05 -4.89 4.28
C VAL A 99 -16.78 -4.28 3.66
N GLU A 100 -16.43 -4.73 2.45
CA GLU A 100 -15.20 -4.28 1.78
C GLU A 100 -15.20 -2.79 1.46
N SER A 101 -16.35 -2.25 1.05
CA SER A 101 -16.50 -0.83 0.70
C SER A 101 -16.24 0.12 1.88
N TYR A 102 -16.31 -0.35 3.13
CA TYR A 102 -15.97 0.47 4.30
C TYR A 102 -14.50 0.93 4.30
N HIS A 103 -13.62 0.14 3.66
CA HIS A 103 -12.18 0.35 3.65
C HIS A 103 -11.68 1.09 2.40
N GLY A 104 -12.59 1.56 1.53
CA GLY A 104 -12.24 2.19 0.26
C GLY A 104 -11.23 3.34 0.39
N ASP A 105 -10.17 3.28 -0.42
CA ASP A 105 -9.05 4.23 -0.39
C ASP A 105 -9.08 5.25 -1.56
N ASN A 106 -10.04 5.14 -2.48
CA ASN A 106 -10.28 6.07 -3.57
C ASN A 106 -11.18 7.23 -3.10
N ILE A 107 -10.57 8.15 -2.35
CA ILE A 107 -11.28 9.21 -1.60
C ILE A 107 -11.04 10.64 -2.13
N TYR A 108 -10.27 10.80 -3.21
CA TYR A 108 -9.91 12.10 -3.76
C TYR A 108 -10.45 12.25 -5.18
N GLU A 109 -11.65 12.80 -5.29
CA GLU A 109 -12.30 13.08 -6.56
C GLU A 109 -11.74 14.35 -7.21
N PRO A 110 -11.41 14.36 -8.52
CA PRO A 110 -11.11 15.58 -9.24
C PRO A 110 -12.29 16.56 -9.17
N ARG A 111 -12.06 17.79 -8.71
CA ARG A 111 -13.12 18.78 -8.58
C ARG A 111 -13.59 19.25 -9.97
N PRO A 112 -14.89 19.17 -10.30
CA PRO A 112 -15.41 19.71 -11.54
C PRO A 112 -15.07 21.20 -11.72
N GLY A 113 -14.63 21.59 -12.91
CA GLY A 113 -14.24 22.96 -13.23
C GLY A 113 -12.83 23.37 -12.77
N TYR A 114 -12.06 22.47 -12.16
CA TYR A 114 -10.66 22.70 -11.78
C TYR A 114 -9.73 21.80 -12.58
N THR A 115 -8.54 22.31 -12.92
CA THR A 115 -7.45 21.46 -13.43
C THR A 115 -6.91 20.62 -12.27
N PRO A 116 -6.95 19.29 -12.32
CA PRO A 116 -6.47 18.46 -11.22
C PRO A 116 -4.97 18.65 -11.00
N ASN A 117 -4.59 19.05 -9.78
CA ASN A 117 -3.21 19.26 -9.39
C ASN A 117 -3.01 18.81 -7.94
N PRO A 118 -2.31 17.68 -7.67
CA PRO A 118 -2.14 17.19 -6.29
C PRO A 118 -1.34 18.15 -5.38
N LEU A 119 -0.68 19.17 -5.92
CA LEU A 119 -0.05 20.25 -5.14
C LEU A 119 -1.03 21.38 -4.78
N ASP A 120 -2.20 21.42 -5.41
CA ASP A 120 -3.35 22.25 -5.02
C ASP A 120 -4.50 21.36 -4.48
N PRO A 121 -4.59 21.15 -3.16
CA PRO A 121 -5.63 20.34 -2.54
C PRO A 121 -7.07 20.78 -2.86
N ASN A 122 -7.29 22.03 -3.28
CA ASN A 122 -8.62 22.51 -3.63
C ASN A 122 -9.12 21.92 -4.95
N SER A 123 -8.21 21.50 -5.84
CA SER A 123 -8.53 20.81 -7.09
C SER A 123 -9.11 19.40 -6.89
N PHE A 124 -9.20 18.92 -5.65
CA PHE A 124 -9.84 17.65 -5.30
C PHE A 124 -10.95 17.83 -4.24
N ILE A 125 -12.00 17.02 -4.33
CA ILE A 125 -13.00 16.82 -3.28
C ILE A 125 -12.54 15.63 -2.43
N LEU A 126 -12.57 15.78 -1.10
CA LEU A 126 -12.29 14.68 -0.18
C LEU A 126 -13.63 14.05 0.22
N HIS A 127 -13.80 12.78 -0.12
CA HIS A 127 -14.96 11.99 0.28
C HIS A 127 -14.83 11.46 1.71
N GLU A 128 -15.97 11.32 2.37
CA GLU A 128 -16.04 10.72 3.70
C GLU A 128 -15.51 9.28 3.66
N ASN A 129 -14.84 8.87 4.73
CA ASN A 129 -14.27 7.54 4.87
C ASN A 129 -14.13 7.17 6.34
N SER A 130 -13.88 5.89 6.59
CA SER A 130 -13.67 5.30 7.92
C SER A 130 -12.46 5.84 8.69
N HIS A 131 -11.63 6.70 8.10
CA HIS A 131 -10.39 7.19 8.67
C HIS A 131 -10.34 8.71 8.94
N HIS A 132 -11.51 9.38 9.00
CA HIS A 132 -11.68 10.82 9.33
C HIS A 132 -10.46 11.67 8.95
N LYS A 133 -10.36 11.99 7.66
CA LYS A 133 -9.21 12.69 7.09
C LYS A 133 -9.33 14.20 7.33
N THR A 134 -8.31 14.77 7.97
CA THR A 134 -8.15 16.22 8.11
C THR A 134 -7.57 16.83 6.83
N LEU A 135 -7.70 18.15 6.65
CA LEU A 135 -7.07 18.87 5.53
C LEU A 135 -5.55 18.64 5.47
N GLU A 136 -4.88 18.59 6.62
CA GLU A 136 -3.44 18.29 6.70
C GLU A 136 -3.09 16.90 6.15
N LYS A 137 -3.91 15.87 6.49
CA LYS A 137 -3.74 14.52 5.95
C LYS A 137 -3.99 14.49 4.45
N LYS A 138 -5.00 15.22 3.95
CA LYS A 138 -5.27 15.39 2.51
C LYS A 138 -4.06 16.00 1.79
N ILE A 139 -3.53 17.12 2.29
CA ILE A 139 -2.33 17.77 1.72
C ILE A 139 -1.16 16.79 1.67
N LYS A 140 -0.92 16.05 2.76
CA LYS A 140 0.18 15.09 2.85
C LYS A 140 0.01 13.92 1.87
N ASP A 141 -1.21 13.41 1.73
CA ASP A 141 -1.50 12.30 0.83
C ASP A 141 -1.34 12.75 -0.63
N LEU A 142 -1.92 13.89 -1.03
CA LEU A 142 -1.85 14.38 -2.40
C LEU A 142 -0.42 14.70 -2.86
N LYS A 143 0.48 15.12 -1.95
CA LYS A 143 1.93 15.23 -2.22
C LYS A 143 2.58 13.93 -2.71
N GLY A 144 1.92 12.78 -2.56
CA GLY A 144 2.38 11.51 -3.13
C GLY A 144 2.26 11.42 -4.65
N MET A 145 1.49 12.32 -5.29
CA MET A 145 1.26 12.47 -6.74
C MET A 145 0.58 11.28 -7.43
N TYR A 146 0.92 10.06 -7.03
CA TYR A 146 0.53 8.83 -7.69
C TYR A 146 -0.07 7.82 -6.71
N VAL A 147 -0.99 7.02 -7.21
CA VAL A 147 -1.48 5.79 -6.60
C VAL A 147 -0.70 4.63 -7.20
N LEU A 148 -0.15 3.76 -6.34
CA LEU A 148 0.44 2.50 -6.79
C LEU A 148 -0.66 1.44 -6.83
N VAL A 149 -0.77 0.76 -7.96
CA VAL A 149 -1.71 -0.35 -8.16
C VAL A 149 -0.90 -1.61 -8.43
N CYS A 150 -1.27 -2.69 -7.76
CA CYS A 150 -0.55 -3.94 -7.75
C CYS A 150 -1.54 -5.09 -8.01
N GLU A 151 -1.53 -5.61 -9.23
CA GLU A 151 -2.35 -6.77 -9.64
C GLU A 151 -1.72 -8.11 -9.25
N GLU A 152 -0.45 -8.12 -8.81
CA GLU A 152 0.17 -9.28 -8.17
C GLU A 152 0.52 -8.89 -6.73
N PHE A 153 -0.10 -9.55 -5.75
CA PHE A 153 0.10 -9.22 -4.34
C PHE A 153 -0.22 -10.35 -3.36
N TYR A 154 0.42 -10.28 -2.21
CA TYR A 154 0.32 -11.23 -1.11
C TYR A 154 0.08 -10.45 0.18
N TYR A 155 -1.12 -10.54 0.75
CA TYR A 155 -1.48 -9.80 1.95
C TYR A 155 -1.85 -10.78 3.08
N PHE A 156 -1.03 -10.81 4.12
CA PHE A 156 -1.13 -11.68 5.30
C PHE A 156 -1.88 -11.04 6.47
N SER A 157 -1.93 -9.69 6.49
CA SER A 157 -2.46 -8.87 7.58
C SER A 157 -1.59 -8.84 8.84
N CYS A 158 -1.75 -7.79 9.64
CA CYS A 158 -1.16 -7.68 10.97
C CYS A 158 -1.67 -8.72 11.97
N LEU A 159 -2.74 -9.48 11.68
CA LEU A 159 -3.26 -10.50 12.59
C LEU A 159 -2.50 -11.83 12.47
N SER A 160 -2.01 -12.15 11.27
CA SER A 160 -1.24 -13.36 10.99
C SER A 160 -0.12 -13.03 9.99
N PRO A 161 0.85 -12.17 10.37
CA PRO A 161 1.92 -11.77 9.46
C PRO A 161 2.87 -12.95 9.22
N LEU A 162 3.39 -13.08 7.99
CA LEU A 162 4.28 -14.17 7.58
C LEU A 162 5.67 -14.01 8.20
N ASP A 163 6.19 -15.11 8.76
CA ASP A 163 7.57 -15.21 9.22
C ASP A 163 8.51 -15.42 8.01
N ILE A 164 9.62 -14.69 7.99
CA ILE A 164 10.60 -14.75 6.90
C ILE A 164 11.92 -15.30 7.46
N PRO A 165 12.47 -16.40 6.90
CA PRO A 165 13.78 -16.92 7.26
C PRO A 165 14.86 -15.84 7.18
N ILE A 166 15.81 -15.87 8.12
CA ILE A 166 16.80 -14.80 8.28
C ILE A 166 17.73 -14.71 7.05
N GLU A 167 17.96 -15.83 6.38
CA GLU A 167 18.85 -15.99 5.23
C GLU A 167 18.35 -15.23 4.00
N ILE A 168 17.03 -15.13 3.85
CA ILE A 168 16.37 -14.52 2.70
C ILE A 168 15.71 -13.17 3.04
N ARG A 169 15.89 -12.68 4.28
CA ARG A 169 15.24 -11.47 4.74
C ARG A 169 15.80 -10.25 3.99
N PRO A 170 14.94 -9.43 3.35
CA PRO A 170 15.39 -8.25 2.64
C PRO A 170 15.82 -7.13 3.59
N ASN A 171 16.31 -6.02 3.04
CA ASN A 171 16.58 -4.83 3.82
C ASN A 171 15.28 -4.26 4.41
N ILE A 172 15.22 -4.18 5.74
CA ILE A 172 14.09 -3.59 6.48
C ILE A 172 14.60 -2.38 7.29
N PRO A 173 13.93 -1.21 7.23
CA PRO A 173 14.38 -0.06 7.98
C PRO A 173 14.22 -0.27 9.49
N LYS A 174 15.24 0.09 10.28
CA LYS A 174 15.19 -0.01 11.75
C LYS A 174 14.06 0.83 12.37
N VAL A 175 13.73 1.96 11.75
CA VAL A 175 12.69 2.91 12.18
C VAL A 175 11.72 3.22 11.04
N GLN A 176 10.65 3.98 11.30
CA GLN A 176 9.81 4.45 10.21
C GLN A 176 10.55 5.49 9.37
N THR A 177 10.59 5.28 8.06
CA THR A 177 11.17 6.22 7.10
C THR A 177 10.13 6.64 6.07
N SER A 178 10.38 7.78 5.42
CA SER A 178 9.53 8.33 4.35
C SER A 178 9.65 7.54 3.04
N TYR A 179 10.87 7.12 2.70
CA TYR A 179 11.19 6.42 1.46
C TYR A 179 11.21 4.88 1.58
N GLY A 180 11.20 4.34 2.80
CA GLY A 180 11.51 2.93 3.03
C GLY A 180 13.03 2.65 2.97
N THR A 181 13.38 1.38 2.83
CA THR A 181 14.72 0.90 2.47
C THR A 181 14.61 0.02 1.24
N ILE A 182 15.62 0.09 0.36
CA ILE A 182 15.63 -0.64 -0.90
C ILE A 182 16.49 -1.89 -0.79
N THR A 183 15.95 -3.02 -1.23
CA THR A 183 16.73 -4.22 -1.59
C THR A 183 16.84 -4.25 -3.10
N LYS A 184 18.06 -4.34 -3.64
CA LYS A 184 18.28 -4.22 -5.10
C LYS A 184 17.74 -5.43 -5.87
N ASP A 185 17.87 -6.60 -5.28
CA ASP A 185 17.37 -7.86 -5.79
C ASP A 185 16.71 -8.61 -4.64
N ALA A 186 15.41 -8.80 -4.74
CA ALA A 186 14.62 -9.52 -3.75
C ALA A 186 14.03 -10.81 -4.32
N SER A 187 14.62 -11.38 -5.39
CA SER A 187 14.04 -12.51 -6.13
C SER A 187 13.78 -13.73 -5.22
N GLU A 188 14.77 -14.15 -4.43
CA GLU A 188 14.63 -15.29 -3.51
C GLU A 188 13.55 -15.05 -2.44
N PHE A 189 13.48 -13.83 -1.91
CA PHE A 189 12.43 -13.42 -0.98
C PHE A 189 11.04 -13.45 -1.62
N ILE A 190 10.92 -12.94 -2.85
CA ILE A 190 9.65 -12.94 -3.60
C ILE A 190 9.20 -14.38 -3.83
N ASP A 191 10.09 -15.25 -4.30
CA ASP A 191 9.77 -16.65 -4.59
C ASP A 191 9.35 -17.40 -3.32
N TYR A 192 10.00 -17.13 -2.18
CA TYR A 192 9.55 -17.64 -0.89
C TYR A 192 8.12 -17.19 -0.57
N VAL A 193 7.80 -15.90 -0.71
CA VAL A 193 6.44 -15.40 -0.43
C VAL A 193 5.40 -16.03 -1.36
N ARG A 194 5.73 -16.25 -2.64
CA ARG A 194 4.85 -16.95 -3.60
C ARG A 194 4.51 -18.37 -3.18
N GLN A 195 5.47 -19.07 -2.57
CA GLN A 195 5.27 -20.44 -2.05
C GLN A 195 4.38 -20.50 -0.80
N HIS A 196 4.05 -19.35 -0.20
CA HIS A 196 3.24 -19.24 1.01
C HIS A 196 1.90 -18.53 0.73
N VAL A 197 1.43 -18.57 -0.52
CA VAL A 197 0.20 -17.89 -0.95
C VAL A 197 -1.04 -18.40 -0.21
N GLU A 198 -1.06 -19.67 0.20
CA GLU A 198 -2.14 -20.28 0.98
C GLU A 198 -2.32 -19.68 2.38
N GLN A 199 -1.32 -18.95 2.87
CA GLN A 199 -1.38 -18.23 4.15
C GLN A 199 -1.87 -16.78 3.98
N CYS A 200 -2.05 -16.32 2.73
CA CYS A 200 -2.57 -14.98 2.47
C CYS A 200 -4.03 -14.87 2.90
N LYS A 201 -4.36 -13.76 3.56
CA LYS A 201 -5.74 -13.36 3.80
C LYS A 201 -6.39 -12.83 2.51
N TYR A 202 -5.63 -12.10 1.71
CA TYR A 202 -6.03 -11.64 0.39
C TYR A 202 -4.84 -11.76 -0.56
N THR A 203 -5.11 -12.13 -1.80
CA THR A 203 -4.16 -12.18 -2.90
C THR A 203 -4.92 -11.88 -4.18
N ASP A 204 -4.23 -11.66 -5.30
CA ASP A 204 -4.88 -11.62 -6.60
C ASP A 204 -5.55 -12.96 -6.86
N THR A 205 -6.85 -12.92 -7.17
CA THR A 205 -7.72 -14.10 -7.29
C THR A 205 -7.02 -15.17 -8.13
N ILE A 206 -6.66 -16.30 -7.50
CA ILE A 206 -6.18 -17.51 -8.18
C ILE A 206 -7.27 -18.01 -9.14
#